data_AF-A0A928X8H2-F1
#
_entry.id   AF-A0A928X8H2-F1
#
_cell.length_a   1.000
_cell.length_b   1.000
_cell.length_c   1.000
_cell.angle_alpha   90.00
_cell.angle_beta   90.00
_cell.angle_gamma   90.00
#
_symmetry.space_group_name_H-M   'P 1'
#
loop_
_entity.id
_entity.type
_entity.pdbx_description
1 polymer ?
#
loop_
_entity_poly.entity_id
_entity_poly.type
_entity_poly.pdbx_seq_one_letter_code
_entity_poly.pdbx_strand_id
1 'polypeptide(L)'
;MIANRNLIIIAFIAGAALASLVNWKLWHKAPVIETYAAAERQADGSALLERKPDADAKPVHKIPKGAKVERVIKLEVKPKSEPLSPEASAPDCPPVRVDLSLVKLPDETRRVIASSVNGEIVAGVDIPVEAARPVKEHKWAAGLTMSPVGRGYGAFVDRDLGPFRVGAELNQSEAYGFDFRLKAGLRF
;
A
#
# COMPACT_ATOMS: atom_id res chain seq x y z
N MET A 1 37.67 -14.03 -33.68
CA MET A 1 37.39 -13.01 -32.63
C MET A 1 35.92 -12.56 -32.54
N ILE A 2 35.04 -12.86 -33.49
CA ILE A 2 33.63 -12.38 -33.50
C ILE A 2 32.72 -13.12 -32.50
N ALA A 3 32.96 -14.42 -32.25
CA ALA A 3 32.15 -15.24 -31.34
C ALA A 3 32.20 -14.77 -29.87
N ASN A 4 33.37 -14.34 -29.38
CA ASN A 4 33.54 -13.90 -28.00
C ASN A 4 32.84 -12.57 -27.72
N ARG A 5 32.72 -11.69 -28.73
CA ARG A 5 32.06 -10.40 -28.61
C ARG A 5 30.54 -10.56 -28.45
N ASN A 6 29.93 -11.47 -29.20
CA ASN A 6 28.50 -11.75 -29.10
C ASN A 6 28.13 -12.43 -27.76
N LEU A 7 29.00 -13.31 -27.25
CA LEU A 7 28.85 -13.94 -25.94
C LEU A 7 28.86 -12.92 -24.78
N ILE A 8 29.76 -11.93 -24.82
CA ILE A 8 29.84 -10.88 -23.80
C ILE A 8 28.57 -10.02 -23.78
N ILE A 9 27.99 -9.74 -24.95
CA ILE A 9 26.76 -8.94 -25.09
C ILE A 9 25.55 -9.68 -24.55
N ILE A 10 25.41 -10.95 -24.92
CA ILE A 10 24.33 -11.81 -24.42
C ILE A 10 24.43 -11.92 -22.90
N ALA A 11 25.64 -12.06 -22.34
CA ALA A 11 25.85 -12.09 -20.91
C ALA A 11 25.45 -10.77 -20.21
N PHE A 12 25.75 -9.62 -20.81
CA PHE A 12 25.37 -8.31 -20.25
C PHE A 12 23.86 -8.08 -20.28
N ILE A 13 23.20 -8.37 -21.40
CA ILE A 13 21.74 -8.22 -21.53
C ILE A 13 21.02 -9.19 -20.60
N ALA A 14 21.47 -10.45 -20.55
CA ALA A 14 20.94 -11.44 -19.63
C ALA A 14 21.13 -11.00 -18.17
N GLY A 15 22.31 -10.46 -17.82
CA GLY A 15 22.59 -9.92 -16.50
C GLY A 15 21.68 -8.74 -16.12
N ALA A 16 21.47 -7.79 -17.03
CA ALA A 16 20.60 -6.64 -16.82
C ALA A 16 19.12 -7.05 -16.71
N ALA A 17 18.67 -7.99 -17.53
CA ALA A 17 17.31 -8.54 -17.46
C ALA A 17 17.08 -9.30 -16.15
N LEU A 18 18.05 -10.13 -15.74
CA LEU A 18 17.97 -10.88 -14.48
C LEU A 18 17.95 -9.93 -13.28
N ALA A 19 18.82 -8.91 -13.27
CA ALA A 19 18.85 -7.89 -12.22
C ALA A 19 17.53 -7.10 -12.16
N SER A 20 16.95 -6.76 -13.31
CA SER A 20 15.66 -6.07 -13.40
C SER A 20 14.51 -6.94 -12.90
N LEU A 21 14.49 -8.24 -13.23
CA LEU A 21 13.47 -9.19 -12.74
C LEU A 21 13.57 -9.42 -11.23
N VAL A 22 14.80 -9.58 -10.72
CA VAL A 22 15.06 -9.72 -9.27
C VAL A 22 14.64 -8.45 -8.53
N ASN A 23 15.00 -7.28 -9.06
CA ASN A 23 14.59 -6.00 -8.51
C ASN A 23 13.06 -5.79 -8.61
N TRP A 24 12.43 -6.20 -9.70
CA TRP A 24 10.98 -6.14 -9.83
C TRP A 24 10.32 -6.96 -8.70
N LYS A 25 10.71 -8.22 -8.55
CA LYS A 25 10.13 -9.14 -7.57
C LYS A 25 10.37 -8.69 -6.12
N LEU A 26 11.54 -8.13 -5.81
CA LEU A 26 11.86 -7.66 -4.46
C LEU A 26 11.09 -6.38 -4.07
N TRP A 27 10.80 -5.50 -5.01
CA TRP A 27 10.23 -4.18 -4.72
C TRP A 27 8.74 -4.05 -5.07
N HIS A 28 8.15 -5.07 -5.69
CA HIS A 28 6.73 -5.10 -6.04
C HIS A 28 5.94 -6.01 -5.10
N LYS A 29 5.72 -5.54 -3.88
CA LYS A 29 4.61 -6.06 -3.07
C LYS A 29 3.29 -5.69 -3.73
N ALA A 30 2.46 -6.70 -3.98
CA ALA A 30 1.10 -6.51 -4.44
C ALA A 30 0.30 -5.73 -3.37
N PRO A 31 -0.67 -4.91 -3.79
CA PRO A 31 -1.58 -4.27 -2.85
C PRO A 31 -2.32 -5.34 -2.02
N VAL A 32 -2.21 -5.32 -0.69
CA VAL A 32 -2.84 -6.33 0.21
C VAL A 32 -4.31 -6.05 0.48
N ILE A 33 -5.23 -6.62 -0.31
CA ILE A 33 -6.68 -6.36 -0.22
C ILE A 33 -7.19 -6.75 1.18
N GLU A 34 -7.78 -5.79 1.89
CA GLU A 34 -8.35 -6.09 3.20
C GLU A 34 -9.66 -6.85 3.02
N THR A 35 -9.70 -8.08 3.50
CA THR A 35 -10.88 -8.94 3.49
C THR A 35 -11.53 -8.96 4.87
N TYR A 36 -12.71 -9.58 4.95
CA TYR A 36 -13.39 -9.83 6.22
C TYR A 36 -12.45 -10.51 7.25
N ALA A 37 -12.52 -10.06 8.50
CA ALA A 37 -11.89 -10.74 9.63
C ALA A 37 -12.77 -10.62 10.87
N ALA A 38 -12.97 -11.73 11.60
CA ALA A 38 -13.77 -11.74 12.81
C ALA A 38 -13.14 -10.92 13.95
N ALA A 39 -13.96 -10.48 14.89
CA ALA A 39 -13.48 -9.84 16.12
C ALA A 39 -12.68 -10.82 17.00
N GLU A 40 -11.70 -10.31 17.73
CA GLU A 40 -10.84 -11.10 18.62
C GLU A 40 -10.63 -10.36 19.95
N ARG A 41 -10.63 -11.11 21.07
CA ARG A 41 -10.32 -10.57 22.39
C ARG A 41 -8.87 -10.82 22.74
N GLN A 42 -8.19 -9.78 23.20
CA GLN A 42 -6.79 -9.84 23.59
C GLN A 42 -6.65 -10.12 25.09
N ALA A 43 -5.48 -10.61 25.50
CA ALA A 43 -5.21 -10.99 26.90
C ALA A 43 -5.29 -9.82 27.88
N ASP A 44 -5.09 -8.58 27.41
CA ASP A 44 -5.21 -7.35 28.20
C ASP A 44 -6.67 -6.84 28.30
N GLY A 45 -7.64 -7.57 27.76
CA GLY A 45 -9.06 -7.22 27.75
C GLY A 45 -9.48 -6.28 26.62
N SER A 46 -8.54 -5.84 25.77
CA SER A 46 -8.87 -5.07 24.58
C SER A 46 -9.52 -5.93 23.49
N ALA A 47 -10.22 -5.28 22.57
CA ALA A 47 -10.92 -5.93 21.46
C ALA A 47 -10.32 -5.50 20.12
N LEU A 48 -9.78 -6.46 19.38
CA LEU A 48 -9.48 -6.30 17.96
C LEU A 48 -10.80 -6.41 17.19
N LEU A 49 -11.28 -5.30 16.64
CA LEU A 49 -12.63 -5.21 16.07
C LEU A 49 -12.81 -6.11 14.85
N GLU A 50 -14.06 -6.51 14.59
CA GLU A 50 -14.44 -7.16 13.34
C GLU A 50 -14.09 -6.24 12.18
N ARG A 51 -13.36 -6.75 11.18
CA ARG A 51 -13.10 -6.02 9.95
C ARG A 51 -14.13 -6.44 8.91
N LYS A 52 -14.93 -5.49 8.44
CA LYS A 52 -15.96 -5.73 7.43
C LYS A 52 -15.86 -4.67 6.33
N PRO A 53 -15.04 -4.90 5.28
CA PRO A 53 -14.88 -3.95 4.18
C PRO A 53 -16.21 -3.65 3.49
N ASP A 54 -16.48 -2.37 3.24
CA ASP A 54 -17.66 -1.89 2.52
C ASP A 54 -17.33 -0.54 1.86
N ALA A 55 -17.23 -0.55 0.53
CA ALA A 55 -16.86 0.63 -0.26
C ALA A 55 -17.96 1.72 -0.25
N ASP A 56 -19.21 1.35 0.05
CA ASP A 56 -20.35 2.27 0.06
C ASP A 56 -20.66 2.79 1.48
N ALA A 57 -19.86 2.39 2.48
CA ALA A 57 -20.07 2.80 3.86
C ALA A 57 -19.94 4.32 4.02
N LYS A 58 -21.02 4.94 4.49
CA LYS A 58 -21.08 6.38 4.74
C LYS A 58 -20.83 6.68 6.22
N PRO A 59 -19.94 7.63 6.56
CA PRO A 59 -19.81 8.08 7.93
C PRO A 59 -21.07 8.84 8.35
N VAL A 60 -21.47 8.69 9.61
CA VAL A 60 -22.56 9.49 10.21
C VAL A 60 -22.13 10.92 10.52
N HIS A 61 -20.81 11.16 10.58
CA HIS A 61 -20.24 12.46 10.92
C HIS A 61 -20.07 13.34 9.70
N LYS A 62 -20.13 14.66 9.91
CA LYS A 62 -19.77 15.64 8.89
C LYS A 62 -18.26 15.57 8.62
N ILE A 63 -17.90 15.20 7.40
CA ILE A 63 -16.50 15.14 6.97
C ILE A 63 -16.02 16.54 6.55
N PRO A 64 -14.84 16.98 7.01
CA PRO A 64 -14.25 18.24 6.56
C PRO A 64 -14.13 18.32 5.04
N LYS A 65 -14.29 19.52 4.49
CA LYS A 65 -14.19 19.73 3.04
C LYS A 65 -12.80 19.28 2.53
N GLY A 66 -12.79 18.44 1.50
CA GLY A 66 -11.56 17.92 0.88
C GLY A 66 -10.97 16.68 1.56
N ALA A 67 -11.48 16.27 2.73
CA ALA A 67 -11.07 15.02 3.36
C ALA A 67 -11.77 13.81 2.70
N LYS A 68 -11.10 12.67 2.73
CA LYS A 68 -11.63 11.38 2.27
C LYS A 68 -11.81 10.45 3.46
N VAL A 69 -12.88 9.67 3.43
CA VAL A 69 -13.14 8.64 4.44
C VAL A 69 -12.32 7.41 4.07
N GLU A 70 -11.40 7.02 4.95
CA GLU A 70 -10.63 5.78 4.75
C GLU A 70 -11.30 4.60 5.45
N ARG A 71 -11.88 4.85 6.63
CA ARG A 71 -12.50 3.83 7.47
C ARG A 71 -13.65 4.42 8.27
N VAL A 72 -14.66 3.60 8.57
CA VAL A 72 -15.74 3.92 9.51
C VAL A 72 -15.67 2.93 10.66
N ILE A 73 -15.53 3.44 11.88
CA ILE A 73 -15.50 2.62 13.09
C ILE A 73 -16.83 2.80 13.83
N LYS A 74 -17.46 1.70 14.22
CA LYS A 74 -18.64 1.70 15.10
C LYS A 74 -18.37 0.84 16.31
N LEU A 75 -18.78 1.31 17.49
CA LEU A 75 -18.55 0.66 18.76
C LEU A 75 -19.82 0.67 19.59
N GLU A 76 -20.06 -0.43 20.29
CA GLU A 76 -21.05 -0.51 21.35
C GLU A 76 -20.29 -0.71 22.66
N VAL A 77 -20.50 0.22 23.59
CA VAL A 77 -19.77 0.25 24.86
C VAL A 77 -20.76 0.29 26.00
N LYS A 78 -20.61 -0.64 26.93
CA LYS A 78 -21.38 -0.69 28.16
C LYS A 78 -20.57 0.00 29.26
N PRO A 79 -21.07 1.07 29.89
CA PRO A 79 -20.40 1.67 31.03
C PRO A 79 -20.27 0.65 32.17
N LYS A 80 -19.13 0.65 32.87
CA LYS A 80 -19.03 -0.05 34.15
C LYS A 80 -19.72 0.84 35.19
N SER A 81 -20.84 0.38 35.73
CA SER A 81 -21.54 1.11 36.80
C SER A 81 -20.71 1.05 38.09
N GLU A 82 -20.51 2.20 38.74
CA GLU A 82 -20.15 2.21 40.16
C GLU A 82 -21.39 1.85 40.99
N PRO A 83 -21.23 1.19 42.16
CA PRO A 83 -22.36 0.89 43.04
C PRO A 83 -23.04 2.20 43.46
N LEU A 84 -24.33 2.31 43.13
CA LEU A 84 -25.15 3.44 43.54
C LEU A 84 -25.21 3.49 45.07
N SER A 85 -24.83 4.63 45.65
CA SER A 85 -25.23 4.93 47.02
C SER A 85 -26.76 4.91 47.10
N PRO A 86 -27.36 4.28 48.11
CA PRO A 86 -28.81 4.14 48.24
C PRO A 86 -29.58 5.47 48.33
N GLU A 87 -28.88 6.60 48.44
CA GLU A 87 -29.44 7.96 48.51
C GLU A 87 -29.40 8.72 47.16
N ALA A 88 -28.84 8.17 46.09
CA ALA A 88 -28.72 8.87 44.80
C ALA A 88 -30.01 8.76 43.97
N SER A 89 -30.69 9.89 43.77
CA SER A 89 -31.98 10.02 43.06
C SER A 89 -31.89 9.92 41.52
N ALA A 90 -30.70 9.68 40.98
CA ALA A 90 -30.49 9.20 39.61
C ALA A 90 -29.09 8.57 39.52
N PRO A 91 -28.88 7.49 38.74
CA PRO A 91 -27.54 7.03 38.45
C PRO A 91 -26.80 8.09 37.65
N ASP A 92 -25.79 8.71 38.27
CA ASP A 92 -24.79 9.49 37.54
C ASP A 92 -24.03 8.50 36.65
N CYS A 93 -24.15 8.65 35.32
CA CYS A 93 -23.48 7.80 34.34
C CYS A 93 -22.17 8.47 33.96
N PRO A 94 -21.03 8.12 34.59
CA PRO A 94 -19.77 8.78 34.30
C PRO A 94 -19.39 8.60 32.82
N PRO A 95 -18.68 9.57 32.23
CA PRO A 95 -18.27 9.50 30.83
C PRO A 95 -17.38 8.28 30.60
N VAL A 96 -17.68 7.49 29.56
CA VAL A 96 -16.86 6.34 29.18
C VAL A 96 -15.72 6.79 28.27
N ARG A 97 -14.49 6.47 28.65
CA ARG A 97 -13.31 6.70 27.83
C ARG A 97 -13.02 5.47 26.98
N VAL A 98 -12.89 5.67 25.68
CA VAL A 98 -12.54 4.62 24.73
C VAL A 98 -11.24 5.02 24.03
N ASP A 99 -10.25 4.15 24.10
CA ASP A 99 -9.00 4.31 23.38
C ASP A 99 -9.05 3.44 22.11
N LEU A 100 -8.74 4.04 20.97
CA LEU A 100 -8.73 3.37 19.67
C LEU A 100 -7.35 3.44 19.05
N SER A 101 -6.82 2.30 18.66
CA SER A 101 -5.52 2.19 17.98
C SER A 101 -5.70 1.49 16.64
N LEU A 102 -5.31 2.16 15.56
CA LEU A 102 -5.18 1.54 14.23
C LEU A 102 -3.80 0.90 14.12
N VAL A 103 -3.75 -0.42 14.04
CA VAL A 103 -2.50 -1.19 13.92
C VAL A 103 -2.35 -1.77 12.53
N LYS A 104 -1.11 -1.93 12.10
CA LYS A 104 -0.74 -2.65 10.88
C LYS A 104 -0.15 -4.00 11.27
N LEU A 105 -0.76 -5.07 10.76
CA LEU A 105 -0.37 -6.44 11.04
C LEU A 105 0.81 -6.90 10.15
N PRO A 106 1.47 -8.02 10.49
CA PRO A 106 2.55 -8.59 9.66
C PRO A 106 2.11 -8.95 8.24
N ASP A 107 0.83 -9.24 8.03
CA ASP A 107 0.23 -9.47 6.71
C ASP A 107 -0.02 -8.17 5.93
N GLU A 108 0.42 -7.02 6.45
CA GLU A 108 0.25 -5.66 5.92
C GLU A 108 -1.19 -5.12 5.95
N THR A 109 -2.16 -5.90 6.43
CA THR A 109 -3.53 -5.42 6.65
C THR A 109 -3.60 -4.54 7.89
N ARG A 110 -4.65 -3.72 8.00
CA ARG A 110 -4.90 -2.91 9.18
C ARG A 110 -6.07 -3.47 10.00
N ARG A 111 -6.02 -3.23 11.30
CA ARG A 111 -7.08 -3.55 12.26
C ARG A 111 -7.19 -2.45 13.30
N VAL A 112 -8.39 -2.21 13.81
CA VAL A 112 -8.63 -1.32 14.94
C VAL A 112 -8.71 -2.14 16.23
N ILE A 113 -7.94 -1.73 17.23
CA ILE A 113 -8.04 -2.20 18.61
C ILE A 113 -8.82 -1.16 19.39
N ALA A 114 -9.83 -1.61 20.14
CA ALA A 114 -10.59 -0.79 21.06
C ALA A 114 -10.39 -1.27 22.49
N SER A 115 -10.15 -0.34 23.41
CA SER A 115 -10.08 -0.60 24.83
C SER A 115 -10.77 0.52 25.61
N SER A 116 -11.13 0.22 26.86
CA SER A 116 -11.77 1.18 27.75
C SER A 116 -11.40 0.85 29.20
N VAL A 117 -11.06 1.88 29.96
CA VAL A 117 -10.74 1.77 31.39
C VAL A 117 -12.01 1.59 32.23
N ASN A 118 -13.05 2.38 31.94
CA ASN A 118 -14.28 2.49 32.71
C ASN A 118 -15.53 2.03 31.94
N GLY A 119 -15.35 1.35 30.81
CA GLY A 119 -16.39 0.70 30.04
C GLY A 119 -15.95 -0.68 29.56
N GLU A 120 -16.92 -1.46 29.12
CA GLU A 120 -16.74 -2.75 28.48
C GLU A 120 -17.13 -2.60 27.00
N ILE A 121 -16.20 -2.90 26.08
CA ILE A 121 -16.51 -2.95 24.65
C ILE A 121 -17.37 -4.20 24.43
N VAL A 122 -18.64 -4.03 24.07
CA VAL A 122 -19.60 -5.14 23.85
C VAL A 122 -19.45 -5.68 22.43
N ALA A 123 -19.45 -4.77 21.47
CA ALA A 123 -19.31 -5.07 20.05
C ALA A 123 -18.61 -3.91 19.33
N GLY A 124 -18.12 -4.17 18.12
CA GLY A 124 -17.58 -3.14 17.28
C GLY A 124 -17.14 -3.65 15.93
N VAL A 125 -17.23 -2.77 14.94
CA VAL A 125 -16.86 -3.05 13.56
C VAL A 125 -15.98 -1.94 13.01
N ASP A 126 -14.91 -2.36 12.35
CA ASP A 126 -13.98 -1.58 11.57
C ASP A 126 -14.30 -1.79 10.08
N ILE A 127 -14.80 -0.74 9.43
CA ILE A 127 -15.26 -0.78 8.04
C ILE A 127 -14.26 -0.02 7.16
N PRO A 128 -13.29 -0.69 6.54
CA PRO A 128 -12.51 -0.10 5.47
C PRO A 128 -13.41 0.33 4.31
N VAL A 129 -13.32 1.60 3.91
CA VAL A 129 -14.12 2.18 2.82
C VAL A 129 -13.37 2.18 1.48
N GLU A 130 -12.18 1.56 1.41
CA GLU A 130 -11.23 1.69 0.28
C GLU A 130 -11.88 1.88 -1.10
N ALA A 131 -11.92 3.13 -1.58
CA ALA A 131 -12.29 3.49 -2.94
C ALA A 131 -11.08 3.23 -3.86
N ALA A 132 -10.79 1.95 -4.11
CA ALA A 132 -9.63 1.45 -4.86
C ALA A 132 -8.28 1.92 -4.29
N ARG A 133 -7.34 1.00 -4.11
CA ARG A 133 -5.97 1.39 -3.74
C ARG A 133 -5.43 2.38 -4.77
N PRO A 134 -4.63 3.38 -4.34
CA PRO A 134 -3.86 4.15 -5.30
C PRO A 134 -3.08 3.15 -6.16
N VAL A 135 -3.33 3.18 -7.47
CA VAL A 135 -2.57 2.38 -8.43
C VAL A 135 -1.11 2.67 -8.14
N LYS A 136 -0.35 1.65 -7.75
CA LYS A 136 1.07 1.80 -7.49
C LYS A 136 1.71 2.20 -8.81
N GLU A 137 2.00 3.49 -8.98
CA GLU A 137 2.67 3.98 -10.16
C GLU A 137 4.08 3.38 -10.22
N HIS A 138 4.33 2.58 -11.25
CA HIS A 138 5.66 2.05 -11.52
C HIS A 138 6.53 3.20 -12.01
N LYS A 139 7.39 3.72 -11.13
CA LYS A 139 8.31 4.81 -11.44
C LYS A 139 9.51 4.39 -12.29
N TRP A 140 9.64 3.12 -12.62
CA TRP A 140 10.74 2.60 -13.43
C TRP A 140 10.18 1.79 -14.59
N ALA A 141 10.84 1.91 -15.74
CA ALA A 141 10.62 1.06 -16.89
C ALA A 141 11.98 0.53 -17.37
N ALA A 142 12.02 -0.73 -17.80
CA ALA A 142 13.18 -1.30 -18.46
C ALA A 142 12.69 -2.17 -19.60
N GLY A 143 13.47 -2.23 -20.69
CA GLY A 143 13.06 -2.98 -21.86
C GLY A 143 14.17 -3.13 -22.88
N LEU A 144 13.86 -3.86 -23.95
CA LEU A 144 14.74 -4.06 -25.09
C LEU A 144 14.24 -3.21 -26.26
N THR A 145 15.17 -2.67 -27.05
CA THR A 145 14.90 -1.96 -28.30
C THR A 145 15.45 -2.77 -29.47
N MET A 146 14.77 -2.69 -30.62
CA MET A 146 15.23 -3.26 -31.87
C MET A 146 15.03 -2.21 -32.96
N SER A 147 16.06 -1.99 -33.77
CA SER A 147 16.01 -1.14 -34.97
C SER A 147 15.93 -2.04 -36.21
N PRO A 148 14.75 -2.18 -36.83
CA PRO A 148 14.57 -3.07 -37.98
C PRO A 148 15.39 -2.64 -39.20
N VAL A 149 15.56 -1.32 -39.39
CA VAL A 149 16.28 -0.73 -40.53
C VAL A 149 17.80 -0.75 -40.31
N GLY A 150 18.25 -0.45 -39.09
CA GLY A 150 19.69 -0.43 -38.75
C GLY A 150 20.25 -1.74 -38.23
N ARG A 151 19.44 -2.82 -38.22
CA ARG A 151 19.75 -4.15 -37.65
C ARG A 151 20.42 -4.08 -36.27
N GLY A 152 19.96 -3.15 -35.45
CA GLY A 152 20.50 -2.89 -34.12
C GLY A 152 19.61 -3.43 -33.01
N TYR A 153 20.22 -3.83 -31.90
CA TYR A 153 19.52 -4.21 -30.67
C TYR A 153 19.99 -3.32 -29.53
N GLY A 154 19.12 -3.04 -28.59
CA GLY A 154 19.46 -2.24 -27.43
C GLY A 154 18.65 -2.60 -26.20
N ALA A 155 18.98 -1.95 -25.10
CA ALA A 155 18.26 -2.03 -23.84
C ALA A 155 18.18 -0.65 -23.20
N PHE A 156 17.07 -0.38 -22.52
CA PHE A 156 16.87 0.90 -21.83
C PHE A 156 16.42 0.70 -20.38
N VAL A 157 16.70 1.71 -19.57
CA VAL A 157 16.14 1.89 -18.24
C VAL A 157 15.71 3.35 -18.11
N ASP A 158 14.44 3.56 -17.78
CA ASP A 158 13.83 4.87 -17.58
C ASP A 158 13.25 4.97 -16.16
N ARG A 159 13.21 6.19 -15.63
CA ARG A 159 12.63 6.55 -14.34
C ARG A 159 11.73 7.77 -14.44
N ASP A 160 10.56 7.67 -13.83
CA ASP A 160 9.61 8.77 -13.66
C ASP A 160 9.90 9.56 -12.37
N LEU A 161 10.07 10.87 -12.54
CA LEU A 161 10.34 11.88 -11.53
C LEU A 161 9.26 12.97 -11.59
N GLY A 162 8.02 12.58 -11.28
CA GLY A 162 6.86 13.47 -11.38
C GLY A 162 6.53 13.77 -12.86
N PRO A 163 6.49 15.05 -13.28
CA PRO A 163 6.24 15.41 -14.68
C PRO A 163 7.43 15.12 -15.61
N PHE A 164 8.56 14.66 -15.09
CA PHE A 164 9.76 14.34 -15.87
C PHE A 164 9.98 12.84 -15.98
N ARG A 165 10.46 12.37 -17.13
CA ARG A 165 11.02 11.02 -17.33
C ARG A 165 12.48 11.16 -17.74
N VAL A 166 13.36 10.46 -17.05
CA VAL A 166 14.80 10.39 -17.37
C VAL A 166 15.21 8.97 -17.60
N GLY A 167 16.19 8.72 -18.46
CA GLY A 167 16.60 7.35 -18.76
C GLY A 167 17.92 7.24 -19.48
N ALA A 168 18.36 6.01 -19.64
CA ALA A 168 19.55 5.66 -20.40
C ALA A 168 19.23 4.49 -21.32
N GLU A 169 19.81 4.50 -22.52
CA GLU A 169 19.68 3.43 -23.49
C GLU A 169 21.05 3.10 -24.07
N LEU A 170 21.34 1.81 -24.13
CA LEU A 170 22.50 1.26 -24.80
C LEU A 170 22.03 0.57 -26.07
N ASN A 171 22.58 0.97 -27.21
CA ASN A 171 22.26 0.43 -28.53
C ASN A 171 23.49 -0.18 -29.19
N GLN A 172 23.28 -1.22 -29.96
CA GLN A 172 24.26 -1.79 -30.87
C GLN A 172 23.91 -1.37 -32.30
N SER A 173 24.85 -0.77 -33.01
CA SER A 173 24.75 -0.39 -34.41
C SER A 173 25.79 -1.15 -35.23
N GLU A 174 25.40 -1.68 -36.38
CA GLU A 174 26.35 -2.31 -37.31
C GLU A 174 27.43 -1.34 -37.80
N ALA A 175 27.11 -0.04 -37.88
CA ALA A 175 28.03 0.98 -38.41
C ALA A 175 29.06 1.50 -37.39
N TYR A 176 28.70 1.59 -36.10
CA TYR A 176 29.51 2.30 -35.09
C TYR A 176 29.80 1.48 -33.82
N GLY A 177 29.35 0.23 -33.73
CA GLY A 177 29.52 -0.57 -32.51
C GLY A 177 28.47 -0.25 -31.46
N PHE A 178 28.86 0.26 -30.29
CA PHE A 178 27.91 0.64 -29.23
C PHE A 178 27.65 2.13 -29.23
N ASP A 179 26.38 2.48 -29.06
CA ASP A 179 25.88 3.83 -28.88
C ASP A 179 25.19 3.93 -27.51
N PHE A 180 25.49 4.98 -26.76
CA PHE A 180 24.90 5.25 -25.46
C PHE A 180 24.13 6.55 -25.50
N ARG A 181 22.86 6.50 -25.10
CA ARG A 181 21.95 7.65 -25.13
C ARG A 181 21.40 7.94 -23.75
N LEU A 182 21.46 9.20 -23.38
CA LEU A 182 20.70 9.74 -22.25
C LEU A 182 19.38 10.30 -22.75
N LYS A 183 18.31 10.05 -21.99
CA LYS A 183 16.95 10.51 -22.29
C LYS A 183 16.47 11.42 -21.18
N ALA A 184 15.84 12.52 -21.56
CA ALA A 184 15.07 13.37 -20.67
C ALA A 184 13.83 13.85 -21.42
N GLY A 185 12.66 13.79 -20.79
CA GLY A 185 11.39 14.18 -21.39
C GLY A 185 10.35 14.56 -20.35
N LEU A 186 9.25 15.15 -20.83
CA LEU A 186 8.07 15.46 -20.02
C LEU A 186 7.04 14.34 -20.16
N ARG A 187 6.45 13.93 -19.05
CA ARG A 187 5.35 12.97 -18.97
C ARG A 187 4.04 13.76 -18.83
N PHE A 188 3.15 13.61 -19.79
CA PHE A 188 1.81 14.20 -19.84
C PHE A 188 0.77 13.10 -20.09
#